data_AF-A0A955BH83-F1
#
_entry.id   AF-A0A955BH83-F1
#
_cell.length_a   1.000
_cell.length_b   1.000
_cell.length_c   1.000
_cell.angle_alpha   90.00
_cell.angle_beta   90.00
_cell.angle_gamma   90.00
#
_symmetry.space_group_name_H-M   'P 1'
#
loop_
_entity.id
_entity.type
_entity.pdbx_description
1 polymer ?
#
loop_
_entity_poly.entity_id
_entity_poly.type
_entity_poly.pdbx_seq_one_letter_code
_entity_poly.pdbx_strand_id
1 'polypeptide(L)'
;MAAFPEIEKIQYEGPESKNPLAFRWYNENEVIEGQSMKDHLRFAVVYWHTFRGTGSDPFGSATMVRPWEAASDSVENAQNRARVAFEFIEKLGAPYYAFHDRDVAPEGNTLAESHRNFDEVAKVLKEEQQRTGIKLLWGTANLFSHPRFMHGASTSCNADVFAYAASQVKKCLEITKELGGENYVFWGGREG
;
A
#
# COMPACT_ATOMS: atom_id res chain seq x y z
N MET A 1 -12.11 -3.11 -16.87
CA MET A 1 -11.31 -2.45 -17.93
C MET A 1 -9.98 -2.07 -17.29
N ALA A 2 -8.85 -2.20 -17.99
CA ALA A 2 -7.54 -1.86 -17.43
C ALA A 2 -7.48 -0.38 -17.06
N ALA A 3 -6.92 -0.04 -15.89
CA ALA A 3 -6.74 1.33 -15.44
C ALA A 3 -5.60 2.06 -16.18
N PHE A 4 -4.63 1.31 -16.71
CA PHE A 4 -3.50 1.83 -17.49
C PHE A 4 -3.46 1.20 -18.88
N PRO A 5 -4.48 1.37 -19.74
CA PRO A 5 -4.65 0.60 -20.97
C PRO A 5 -3.51 0.80 -21.99
N GLU A 6 -2.82 1.94 -21.93
CA GLU A 6 -1.71 2.28 -22.83
C GLU A 6 -0.34 1.80 -22.32
N ILE A 7 -0.29 1.24 -21.11
CA ILE A 7 0.95 0.80 -20.49
C ILE A 7 0.96 -0.72 -20.46
N GLU A 8 1.93 -1.32 -21.16
CA GLU A 8 2.24 -2.74 -21.06
C GLU A 8 3.20 -3.01 -19.90
N LYS A 9 3.54 -4.29 -19.67
CA LYS A 9 4.56 -4.64 -18.68
C LYS A 9 5.90 -4.03 -19.08
N ILE A 10 6.53 -3.28 -18.17
CA ILE A 10 7.80 -2.59 -18.38
C ILE A 10 8.91 -3.63 -18.56
N GLN A 11 9.62 -3.55 -19.69
CA GLN A 11 10.68 -4.48 -20.06
C GLN A 11 12.07 -3.88 -19.80
N TYR A 12 13.08 -4.73 -19.69
CA TYR A 12 14.48 -4.32 -19.74
C TYR A 12 14.95 -4.17 -21.19
N GLU A 13 15.53 -3.01 -21.53
CA GLU A 13 16.07 -2.71 -22.87
C GLU A 13 17.56 -2.31 -22.84
N GLY A 14 18.18 -2.26 -21.67
CA GLY A 14 19.60 -1.95 -21.51
C GLY A 14 19.94 -0.45 -21.50
N PRO A 15 21.21 -0.12 -21.19
CA PRO A 15 21.62 1.23 -20.81
C PRO A 15 21.51 2.27 -21.93
N GLU A 16 21.58 1.83 -23.19
CA GLU A 16 21.50 2.72 -24.34
C GLU A 16 20.06 3.06 -24.76
N SER A 17 19.05 2.35 -24.22
CA SER A 17 17.65 2.59 -24.55
C SER A 17 17.26 4.04 -24.29
N LYS A 18 16.51 4.62 -25.22
CA LYS A 18 15.87 5.94 -25.08
C LYS A 18 14.39 5.83 -24.71
N ASN A 19 13.84 4.62 -24.66
CA ASN A 19 12.46 4.40 -24.24
C ASN A 19 12.31 4.82 -22.75
N PRO A 20 11.45 5.78 -22.42
CA PRO A 20 11.23 6.18 -21.04
C PRO A 20 10.43 5.14 -20.23
N LEU A 21 9.73 4.22 -20.91
CA LEU A 21 8.93 3.14 -20.31
C LEU A 21 9.63 1.78 -20.44
N ALA A 22 10.95 1.77 -20.30
CA ALA A 22 11.77 0.58 -20.20
C ALA A 22 12.85 0.74 -19.12
N PHE A 23 13.20 -0.37 -18.48
CA PHE A 23 14.34 -0.41 -17.57
C PHE A 23 15.65 -0.39 -18.37
N ARG A 24 16.53 0.53 -17.99
CA ARG A 24 17.88 0.63 -18.57
C ARG A 24 18.91 -0.22 -17.81
N TRP A 25 18.68 -0.44 -16.53
CA TRP A 25 19.63 -1.06 -15.61
C TRP A 25 19.04 -2.19 -14.78
N TYR A 26 17.71 -2.22 -14.60
CA TYR A 26 17.06 -3.28 -13.86
C TYR A 26 16.65 -4.41 -14.79
N ASN A 27 17.44 -5.49 -14.80
CA ASN A 27 17.07 -6.76 -15.40
C ASN A 27 16.76 -7.74 -14.27
N GLU A 28 15.48 -8.10 -14.09
CA GLU A 28 15.03 -8.91 -12.94
C GLU A 28 15.76 -10.26 -12.82
N ASN A 29 16.24 -10.81 -13.94
CA ASN A 29 16.91 -12.11 -14.01
C ASN A 29 18.43 -12.03 -14.05
N GLU A 30 19.02 -10.83 -14.09
CA GLU A 30 20.48 -10.68 -14.05
C GLU A 30 21.02 -11.20 -12.72
N VAL A 31 22.00 -12.09 -12.78
CA VAL A 31 22.61 -12.72 -11.61
C VAL A 31 23.83 -11.91 -11.19
N ILE A 32 23.80 -11.39 -9.97
CA ILE A 32 24.91 -10.69 -9.32
C ILE A 32 25.33 -11.50 -8.10
N GLU A 33 26.59 -11.92 -8.03
CA GLU A 33 27.13 -12.68 -6.89
C GLU A 33 26.26 -13.90 -6.51
N GLY A 34 25.71 -14.59 -7.52
CA GLY A 34 24.92 -15.82 -7.35
C GLY A 34 23.43 -15.63 -7.03
N GLN A 35 22.92 -14.40 -7.00
CA GLN A 35 21.50 -14.11 -6.75
C GLN A 35 20.94 -13.13 -7.80
N SER A 36 19.66 -13.29 -8.16
CA SER A 36 19.02 -12.42 -9.15
C SER A 36 18.90 -10.97 -8.62
N MET A 37 18.93 -9.97 -9.51
CA MET A 37 18.68 -8.57 -9.13
C MET A 37 17.34 -8.41 -8.41
N LYS A 38 16.31 -9.14 -8.84
CA LYS A 38 14.99 -9.13 -8.19
C LYS A 38 15.06 -9.55 -6.73
N ASP A 39 15.84 -10.59 -6.44
CA ASP A 39 15.98 -11.12 -5.08
C ASP A 39 16.93 -10.29 -4.22
N HIS A 40 17.90 -9.59 -4.84
CA HIS A 40 18.74 -8.60 -4.15
C HIS A 40 17.93 -7.36 -3.75
N LEU A 41 17.20 -6.79 -4.71
CA LEU A 41 16.60 -5.46 -4.57
C LEU A 41 15.24 -5.51 -3.90
N ARG A 42 14.46 -6.58 -4.13
CA ARG A 42 13.16 -6.84 -3.49
C ARG A 42 12.24 -5.61 -3.48
N PHE A 43 12.14 -4.93 -4.62
CA PHE A 43 11.38 -3.69 -4.71
C PHE A 43 9.92 -3.84 -4.24
N ALA A 44 9.46 -2.86 -3.49
CA ALA A 44 8.08 -2.77 -3.01
C ALA A 44 7.44 -1.46 -3.46
N VAL A 45 6.20 -1.55 -3.97
CA VAL A 45 5.37 -0.36 -4.22
C VAL A 45 4.63 0.01 -2.94
N VAL A 46 4.75 1.27 -2.53
CA VAL A 46 4.08 1.80 -1.33
C VAL A 46 2.69 2.33 -1.67
N TYR A 47 1.67 1.83 -0.97
CA TYR A 47 0.29 2.08 -1.33
C TYR A 47 -0.13 3.55 -1.13
N TRP A 48 0.30 4.16 -0.02
CA TRP A 48 -0.09 5.53 0.35
C TRP A 48 0.30 6.57 -0.69
N HIS A 49 1.55 6.55 -1.19
CA HIS A 49 1.96 7.55 -2.19
C HIS A 49 1.39 7.25 -3.57
N THR A 50 1.40 6.00 -4.01
CA THR A 50 1.04 5.65 -5.39
C THR A 50 -0.47 5.75 -5.64
N PHE A 51 -1.29 5.31 -4.68
CA PHE A 51 -2.74 5.17 -4.88
C PHE A 51 -3.60 6.07 -3.99
N ARG A 52 -3.04 6.63 -2.91
CA ARG A 52 -3.76 7.55 -2.01
C ARG A 52 -3.21 8.97 -2.03
N GLY A 53 -2.03 9.19 -2.62
CA GLY A 53 -1.43 10.50 -2.77
C GLY A 53 -2.27 11.39 -3.69
N THR A 54 -2.77 12.51 -3.17
CA THR A 54 -3.65 13.43 -3.90
C THR A 54 -2.90 14.59 -4.55
N GLY A 55 -1.60 14.74 -4.26
CA GLY A 55 -0.80 15.89 -4.68
C GLY A 55 -1.15 17.19 -3.95
N SER A 56 -1.95 17.13 -2.88
CA SER A 56 -2.17 18.27 -1.99
C SER A 56 -0.95 18.52 -1.11
N ASP A 57 -0.79 19.77 -0.68
CA ASP A 57 0.23 20.19 0.27
C ASP A 57 -0.37 21.18 1.30
N PRO A 58 0.39 21.67 2.29
CA PRO A 58 -0.14 22.62 3.29
C PRO A 58 -0.67 23.94 2.72
N PHE A 59 -0.41 24.26 1.45
CA PHE A 59 -0.74 25.52 0.78
C PHE A 59 -1.69 25.35 -0.41
N GLY A 60 -2.06 24.12 -0.78
CA GLY A 60 -2.82 23.85 -1.99
C GLY A 60 -3.65 22.56 -1.94
N SER A 61 -4.75 22.58 -2.69
CA SER A 61 -5.69 21.46 -2.81
C SER A 61 -5.14 20.29 -3.64
N ALA A 62 -5.83 19.15 -3.59
CA ALA A 62 -5.54 17.98 -4.41
C ALA A 62 -5.49 18.33 -5.92
N THR A 63 -4.50 17.79 -6.61
CA THR A 63 -4.27 18.02 -8.05
C THR A 63 -4.34 16.73 -8.86
N MET A 64 -4.17 15.58 -8.20
CA MET A 64 -4.15 14.27 -8.83
C MET A 64 -5.57 13.76 -9.06
N VAL A 65 -6.03 13.82 -10.31
CA VAL A 65 -7.30 13.19 -10.73
C VAL A 65 -7.01 11.77 -11.20
N ARG A 66 -7.65 10.77 -10.59
CA ARG A 66 -7.47 9.34 -10.89
C ARG A 66 -8.76 8.75 -11.45
N PRO A 67 -8.81 8.31 -12.72
CA PRO A 67 -10.05 7.83 -13.35
C PRO A 67 -10.72 6.64 -12.65
N TRP A 68 -9.96 5.85 -11.89
CA TRP A 68 -10.43 4.68 -11.16
C TRP A 68 -10.85 4.98 -9.71
N GLU A 69 -10.66 6.21 -9.24
CA GLU A 69 -10.89 6.59 -7.86
C GLU A 69 -12.24 7.32 -7.76
N ALA A 70 -13.22 6.69 -7.09
CA ALA A 70 -14.50 7.35 -6.84
C ALA A 70 -14.35 8.45 -5.78
N ALA A 71 -15.27 9.43 -5.80
CA ALA A 71 -15.30 10.50 -4.80
C ALA A 71 -15.61 9.98 -3.38
N SER A 72 -16.31 8.84 -3.25
CA SER A 72 -16.60 8.21 -1.97
C SER A 72 -15.49 7.29 -1.52
N ASP A 73 -15.11 7.35 -0.24
CA ASP A 73 -14.19 6.38 0.37
C ASP A 73 -14.95 5.11 0.83
N SER A 74 -15.70 4.49 -0.09
CA SER A 74 -16.46 3.26 0.18
C SER A 74 -15.57 2.02 0.15
N VAL A 75 -16.02 0.93 0.78
CA VAL A 75 -15.33 -0.37 0.71
C VAL A 75 -15.23 -0.87 -0.73
N GLU A 76 -16.27 -0.68 -1.54
CA GLU A 76 -16.27 -1.03 -2.97
C GLU A 76 -15.19 -0.25 -3.75
N ASN A 77 -15.07 1.06 -3.52
CA ASN A 77 -14.03 1.88 -4.14
C ASN A 77 -12.63 1.42 -3.70
N ALA A 78 -12.46 1.09 -2.42
CA ALA A 78 -11.21 0.56 -1.88
C ALA A 78 -10.83 -0.79 -2.51
N GLN A 79 -11.81 -1.68 -2.70
CA GLN A 79 -11.61 -2.95 -3.41
C GLN A 79 -11.28 -2.74 -4.89
N ASN A 80 -11.89 -1.76 -5.56
CA ASN A 80 -11.51 -1.40 -6.94
C ASN A 80 -10.07 -0.89 -6.99
N ARG A 81 -9.68 0.00 -6.08
CA ARG A 81 -8.32 0.53 -5.96
C ARG A 81 -7.29 -0.58 -5.73
N ALA A 82 -7.61 -1.61 -4.93
CA ALA A 82 -6.74 -2.76 -4.74
C ALA A 82 -6.44 -3.48 -6.07
N ARG A 83 -7.45 -3.71 -6.91
CA ARG A 83 -7.26 -4.34 -8.23
C ARG A 83 -6.40 -3.48 -9.16
N VAL A 84 -6.63 -2.17 -9.16
CA VAL A 84 -5.81 -1.21 -9.91
C VAL A 84 -4.36 -1.19 -9.41
N ALA A 85 -4.18 -1.29 -8.09
CA ALA A 85 -2.85 -1.35 -7.50
C ALA A 85 -2.08 -2.57 -7.99
N PHE A 86 -2.70 -3.74 -8.02
CA PHE A 86 -2.07 -4.95 -8.53
C PHE A 86 -1.82 -4.91 -10.04
N GLU A 87 -2.69 -4.30 -10.84
CA GLU A 87 -2.40 -4.04 -12.27
C GLU A 87 -1.11 -3.21 -12.43
N PHE A 88 -0.98 -2.13 -11.65
CA PHE A 88 0.21 -1.28 -11.69
C PHE A 88 1.48 -2.03 -11.27
N ILE A 89 1.42 -2.75 -10.15
CA ILE A 89 2.56 -3.50 -9.61
C ILE A 89 3.00 -4.60 -10.58
N GLU A 90 2.04 -5.31 -11.19
CA GLU A 90 2.27 -6.34 -12.19
C GLU A 90 2.96 -5.77 -13.44
N LYS A 91 2.48 -4.63 -13.96
CA LYS A 91 3.11 -3.94 -15.08
C LYS A 91 4.50 -3.43 -14.76
N LEU A 92 4.74 -2.94 -13.55
CA LEU A 92 6.06 -2.51 -13.11
C LEU A 92 7.03 -3.68 -12.89
N GLY A 93 6.51 -4.90 -12.66
CA GLY A 93 7.32 -6.08 -12.34
C GLY A 93 7.87 -6.08 -10.91
N ALA A 94 7.27 -5.32 -10.00
CA ALA A 94 7.70 -5.26 -8.60
C ALA A 94 7.20 -6.51 -7.84
N PRO A 95 8.08 -7.22 -7.09
CA PRO A 95 7.68 -8.44 -6.38
C PRO A 95 6.86 -8.18 -5.12
N TYR A 96 6.92 -6.97 -4.56
CA TYR A 96 6.26 -6.64 -3.30
C TYR A 96 5.40 -5.38 -3.33
N TYR A 97 4.55 -5.25 -2.33
CA TYR A 97 3.88 -4.00 -1.94
C TYR A 97 3.93 -3.81 -0.42
N ALA A 98 3.61 -2.60 0.03
CA ALA A 98 3.48 -2.24 1.44
C ALA A 98 2.32 -1.26 1.65
N PHE A 99 1.65 -1.31 2.81
CA PHE A 99 0.50 -0.45 3.11
C PHE A 99 0.41 -0.03 4.58
N HIS A 100 -0.26 1.09 4.85
CA HIS A 100 -0.97 1.29 6.10
C HIS A 100 -2.41 0.78 5.99
N ASP A 101 -2.97 0.28 7.08
CA ASP A 101 -4.37 -0.19 7.14
C ASP A 101 -5.38 0.83 6.57
N ARG A 102 -5.20 2.12 6.88
CA ARG A 102 -6.04 3.22 6.37
C ARG A 102 -5.79 3.64 4.93
N ASP A 103 -4.75 3.10 4.27
CA ASP A 103 -4.53 3.33 2.84
C ASP A 103 -5.38 2.39 1.99
N VAL A 104 -5.49 1.14 2.46
CA VAL A 104 -6.20 0.07 1.75
C VAL A 104 -7.67 0.03 2.12
N ALA A 105 -8.05 0.34 3.36
CA ALA A 105 -9.45 0.26 3.80
C ALA A 105 -9.94 1.55 4.47
N PRO A 106 -11.20 1.96 4.20
CA PRO A 106 -11.78 3.15 4.80
C PRO A 106 -12.14 2.92 6.27
N GLU A 107 -11.95 3.95 7.09
CA GLU A 107 -12.43 3.95 8.47
C GLU A 107 -13.96 4.03 8.50
N GLY A 108 -14.58 3.22 9.37
CA GLY A 108 -16.02 3.27 9.63
C GLY A 108 -16.39 4.22 10.76
N ASN A 109 -17.67 4.32 11.08
CA ASN A 109 -18.15 5.14 12.20
C ASN A 109 -17.79 4.55 13.57
N THR A 110 -17.43 3.27 13.59
CA THR A 110 -16.98 2.56 14.79
C THR A 110 -15.72 1.75 14.50
N LEU A 111 -14.99 1.41 15.56
CA LEU A 111 -13.84 0.51 15.47
C LEU A 111 -14.23 -0.87 14.87
N ALA A 112 -15.38 -1.41 15.28
CA ALA A 112 -15.89 -2.68 14.76
C ALA A 112 -16.20 -2.59 13.26
N GLU A 113 -16.79 -1.48 12.81
CA GLU A 113 -17.04 -1.24 11.38
C GLU A 113 -15.73 -1.08 10.60
N SER A 114 -14.77 -0.34 11.14
CA SER A 114 -13.43 -0.16 10.53
C SER A 114 -12.71 -1.50 10.35
N HIS A 115 -12.80 -2.39 11.34
CA HIS A 115 -12.24 -3.74 11.23
C HIS A 115 -12.93 -4.56 10.14
N ARG A 116 -14.27 -4.53 10.08
CA ARG A 116 -15.03 -5.23 9.02
C ARG A 116 -14.68 -4.70 7.63
N ASN A 117 -14.58 -3.38 7.46
CA ASN A 117 -14.17 -2.78 6.20
C ASN A 117 -12.79 -3.29 5.78
N PHE A 118 -11.85 -3.37 6.71
CA PHE A 118 -10.51 -3.87 6.43
C PHE A 118 -10.51 -5.36 6.07
N ASP A 119 -11.32 -6.18 6.75
CA ASP A 119 -11.51 -7.60 6.37
C ASP A 119 -11.99 -7.76 4.93
N GLU A 120 -12.98 -6.96 4.50
CA GLU A 120 -13.52 -7.06 3.14
C GLU A 120 -12.51 -6.64 2.06
N VAL A 121 -11.64 -5.66 2.33
CA VAL A 121 -10.58 -5.30 1.39
C VAL A 121 -9.44 -6.33 1.41
N ALA A 122 -9.11 -6.88 2.58
CA ALA A 122 -8.06 -7.89 2.72
C ALA A 122 -8.34 -9.15 1.88
N LYS A 123 -9.62 -9.54 1.74
CA LYS A 123 -10.02 -10.63 0.83
C LYS A 123 -9.57 -10.36 -0.61
N VAL A 124 -9.81 -9.15 -1.12
CA VAL A 124 -9.41 -8.76 -2.48
C VAL A 124 -7.89 -8.70 -2.62
N LEU A 125 -7.19 -8.15 -1.62
CA LEU A 125 -5.71 -8.16 -1.63
C LEU A 125 -5.18 -9.60 -1.72
N LYS A 126 -5.76 -10.53 -0.95
CA LYS A 126 -5.38 -11.94 -0.96
C LYS A 126 -5.66 -12.62 -2.30
N GLU A 127 -6.82 -12.36 -2.90
CA GLU A 127 -7.18 -12.84 -4.25
C GLU A 127 -6.16 -12.35 -5.29
N GLU A 128 -5.80 -11.07 -5.24
CA GLU A 128 -4.82 -10.50 -6.17
C GLU A 128 -3.40 -11.01 -5.93
N GLN A 129 -2.99 -11.25 -4.68
CA GLN A 129 -1.72 -11.94 -4.38
C GLN A 129 -1.69 -13.35 -4.97
N GLN A 130 -2.79 -14.09 -4.86
CA GLN A 130 -2.90 -15.44 -5.45
C GLN A 130 -2.85 -15.41 -6.98
N ARG A 131 -3.50 -14.41 -7.60
CA ARG A 131 -3.53 -14.25 -9.06
C ARG A 131 -2.15 -13.91 -9.63
N THR A 132 -1.41 -13.04 -8.95
CA THR A 132 -0.19 -12.41 -9.50
C THR A 132 1.12 -12.98 -8.95
N GLY A 133 1.08 -13.61 -7.78
CA GLY A 133 2.27 -13.99 -7.02
C GLY A 133 3.00 -12.81 -6.34
N ILE A 134 2.48 -11.58 -6.45
CA ILE A 134 2.98 -10.41 -5.71
C ILE A 134 2.77 -10.64 -4.21
N LYS A 135 3.75 -10.24 -3.40
CA LYS A 135 3.75 -10.51 -1.95
C LYS A 135 3.67 -9.23 -1.13
N LEU A 136 3.17 -9.34 0.09
CA LEU A 136 3.22 -8.24 1.04
C LEU A 136 4.61 -8.20 1.67
N LEU A 137 5.35 -7.11 1.51
CA LEU A 137 6.62 -6.94 2.24
C LEU A 137 6.29 -6.63 3.71
N TRP A 138 5.43 -5.64 3.94
CA TRP A 138 4.97 -5.29 5.28
C TRP A 138 3.64 -4.54 5.28
N GLY A 139 2.88 -4.76 6.35
CA GLY A 139 1.76 -3.90 6.75
C GLY A 139 2.16 -3.04 7.96
N THR A 140 1.41 -1.96 8.18
CA THR A 140 1.54 -1.09 9.36
C THR A 140 0.22 -0.40 9.68
N ALA A 141 0.06 0.09 10.92
CA ALA A 141 -1.11 0.89 11.30
C ALA A 141 -0.84 2.38 11.10
N ASN A 142 -1.74 3.10 10.42
CA ASN A 142 -1.71 4.56 10.41
C ASN A 142 -2.27 5.08 11.74
N LEU A 143 -1.37 5.42 12.65
CA LEU A 143 -1.66 5.97 13.98
C LEU A 143 -1.30 7.46 14.08
N PHE A 144 -1.39 8.20 12.98
CA PHE A 144 -0.90 9.59 12.94
C PHE A 144 -1.80 10.56 12.16
N SER A 145 -2.64 10.08 11.25
CA SER A 145 -3.51 10.93 10.43
C SER A 145 -4.79 11.36 11.15
N HIS A 146 -5.48 10.45 11.85
CA HIS A 146 -6.76 10.77 12.48
C HIS A 146 -6.57 11.74 13.66
N PRO A 147 -7.45 12.75 13.85
CA PRO A 147 -7.34 13.74 14.93
C PRO A 147 -7.16 13.16 16.34
N ARG A 148 -7.72 11.97 16.61
CA ARG A 148 -7.56 11.24 17.87
C ARG A 148 -6.09 11.04 18.28
N PHE A 149 -5.17 10.97 17.32
CA PHE A 149 -3.74 10.76 17.55
C PHE A 149 -2.93 12.06 17.66
N MET A 150 -3.58 13.23 17.73
CA MET A 150 -2.88 14.53 17.76
C MET A 150 -1.91 14.69 18.93
N HIS A 151 -2.13 13.96 20.03
CA HIS A 151 -1.25 13.94 21.22
C HIS A 151 -0.47 12.64 21.36
N GLY A 152 -0.28 11.90 20.27
CA GLY A 152 0.37 10.59 20.27
C GLY A 152 -0.61 9.43 20.26
N ALA A 153 -0.09 8.25 19.97
CA ALA A 153 -0.86 7.01 19.92
C ALA A 153 -0.52 6.15 21.15
N SER A 154 0.60 5.45 21.14
CA SER A 154 1.11 4.76 22.34
C SER A 154 1.69 5.73 23.38
N THR A 155 2.11 6.92 22.95
CA THR A 155 2.62 8.00 23.82
C THR A 155 1.55 8.99 24.25
N SER A 156 0.28 8.72 23.93
CA SER A 156 -0.82 9.63 24.26
C SER A 156 -0.96 9.87 25.76
N CYS A 157 -1.24 11.12 26.14
CA CYS A 157 -1.67 11.45 27.50
C CYS A 157 -3.10 10.96 27.81
N ASN A 158 -3.84 10.47 26.81
CA ASN A 158 -5.17 9.87 26.97
C ASN A 158 -5.11 8.34 26.84
N ALA A 159 -5.45 7.62 27.91
CA ALA A 159 -5.44 6.16 27.94
C ALA A 159 -6.42 5.50 26.95
N ASP A 160 -7.53 6.17 26.60
CA ASP A 160 -8.48 5.65 25.62
C ASP A 160 -7.88 5.66 24.19
N VAL A 161 -7.04 6.66 23.89
CA VAL A 161 -6.31 6.72 22.61
C VAL A 161 -5.27 5.61 22.53
N PHE A 162 -4.55 5.34 23.63
CA PHE A 162 -3.64 4.20 23.73
C PHE A 162 -4.39 2.88 23.44
N ALA A 163 -5.53 2.67 24.08
CA ALA A 163 -6.34 1.47 23.88
C ALA A 163 -6.86 1.33 22.44
N TYR A 164 -7.30 2.42 21.82
CA TYR A 164 -7.72 2.44 20.41
C TYR A 164 -6.55 2.06 19.49
N ALA A 165 -5.37 2.66 19.70
CA ALA A 165 -4.17 2.37 18.93
C ALA A 165 -3.77 0.90 19.04
N ALA A 166 -3.80 0.33 20.25
CA ALA A 166 -3.51 -1.08 20.48
C ALA A 166 -4.48 -2.00 19.70
N SER A 167 -5.77 -1.67 19.66
CA SER A 167 -6.74 -2.42 18.87
C SER A 167 -6.47 -2.33 17.37
N GLN A 168 -6.13 -1.14 16.86
CA GLN A 168 -5.83 -0.95 15.44
C GLN A 168 -4.55 -1.71 15.04
N VAL A 169 -3.51 -1.66 15.87
CA VAL A 169 -2.26 -2.43 15.66
C VAL A 169 -2.54 -3.93 15.66
N LYS A 170 -3.33 -4.44 16.62
CA LYS A 170 -3.73 -5.85 16.66
C LYS A 170 -4.39 -6.27 15.34
N LYS A 171 -5.38 -5.51 14.87
CA LYS A 171 -6.07 -5.83 13.62
C LYS A 171 -5.13 -5.80 12.42
N CYS A 172 -4.23 -4.82 12.36
CA CYS A 172 -3.25 -4.71 11.30
C CYS A 172 -2.25 -5.86 11.30
N LEU A 173 -1.78 -6.32 12.46
CA LEU A 173 -0.94 -7.51 12.60
C LEU A 173 -1.64 -8.78 12.10
N GLU A 174 -2.93 -8.94 12.43
CA GLU A 174 -3.73 -10.08 11.96
C GLU A 174 -3.82 -10.13 10.44
N ILE A 175 -4.19 -9.02 9.81
CA ILE A 175 -4.28 -8.95 8.34
C ILE A 175 -2.90 -9.07 7.68
N THR A 176 -1.87 -8.43 8.24
CA THR A 176 -0.50 -8.56 7.73
C THR A 176 -0.06 -10.03 7.75
N LYS A 177 -0.34 -10.74 8.84
CA LYS A 177 -0.07 -12.19 8.94
C LYS A 177 -0.89 -13.00 7.94
N GLU A 178 -2.18 -12.69 7.78
CA GLU A 178 -3.06 -13.38 6.83
C GLU A 178 -2.60 -13.23 5.38
N LEU A 179 -2.11 -12.05 5.01
CA LEU A 179 -1.57 -11.74 3.68
C LEU A 179 -0.11 -12.18 3.49
N GLY A 180 0.46 -12.86 4.48
CA GLY A 180 1.84 -13.37 4.43
C GLY A 180 2.91 -12.29 4.43
N GLY A 181 2.67 -11.16 5.13
CA GLY A 181 3.64 -10.09 5.29
C GLY A 181 4.94 -10.57 5.94
N GLU A 182 6.07 -10.24 5.32
CA GLU A 182 7.40 -10.67 5.80
C GLU A 182 7.92 -9.82 6.97
N ASN A 183 7.43 -8.59 7.09
CA ASN A 183 7.74 -7.70 8.19
C ASN A 183 6.46 -6.97 8.67
N TYR A 184 6.57 -6.32 9.83
CA TYR A 184 5.58 -5.38 10.33
C TYR A 184 6.32 -4.14 10.81
N VAL A 185 5.86 -2.96 10.39
CA VAL A 185 6.56 -1.69 10.65
C VAL A 185 5.87 -0.92 11.77
N PHE A 186 6.66 -0.18 12.55
CA PHE A 186 6.17 0.89 13.42
C PHE A 186 6.86 2.18 13.03
N TRP A 187 6.10 3.13 12.47
CA TRP A 187 6.58 4.49 12.23
C TRP A 187 5.81 5.45 13.16
N GLY A 188 6.52 5.99 14.15
CA GLY A 188 5.96 6.83 15.21
C GLY A 188 5.67 8.26 14.77
N GLY A 189 4.81 8.47 13.77
CA GLY A 189 4.54 9.81 13.22
C GLY A 189 4.03 10.84 14.24
N ARG A 190 3.47 10.40 15.37
CA ARG A 190 3.03 11.22 16.52
C ARG A 190 3.64 10.77 17.85
N GLU A 191 4.64 9.91 17.83
CA GLU A 191 5.20 9.30 19.05
C GLU A 191 6.43 10.09 19.52
N GLY A 192 6.20 11.34 19.97
CA GLY A 192 7.25 12.25 20.44
C GLY A 192 6.77 13.68 20.65
#